data_AF-F2Q7Q4-F1
#
_entry.id   AF-F2Q7Q4-F1
#
_cell.length_a   1.000
_cell.length_b   1.000
_cell.length_c   1.000
_cell.angle_alpha   90.00
_cell.angle_beta   90.00
_cell.angle_gamma   90.00
#
_symmetry.space_group_name_H-M   'P 1'
#
loop_
_entity.id
_entity.type
_entity.pdbx_description
1 polymer ?
#
loop_
_entity_poly.entity_id
_entity_poly.type
_entity_poly.pdbx_seq_one_letter_code
_entity_poly.pdbx_strand_id
1 'polypeptide(L)' 'HWHGFFQKTTNYADGPAFVTQCPIIPWEGFLYDFSVPGQAGTFWYHS' A
#
# COMPACT_ATOMS: atom_id res chain seq x y z
N HIS A 1 -0.09 5.26 0.13
CA HIS A 1 -0.98 4.49 -0.76
C HIS A 1 -0.29 4.18 -2.07
N TRP A 2 -0.49 2.96 -2.60
CA TRP A 2 0.04 2.54 -3.89
C TRP A 2 -1.06 2.58 -4.95
N HIS A 3 -1.20 3.74 -5.60
CA HIS A 3 -2.38 4.04 -6.41
C HIS A 3 -2.45 3.16 -7.66
N GLY A 4 -3.54 2.38 -7.73
CA GLY A 4 -3.87 1.53 -8.87
C GLY A 4 -3.49 0.05 -8.70
N PHE A 5 -2.85 -0.37 -7.61
CA PHE A 5 -2.67 -1.79 -7.32
C PHE A 5 -3.89 -2.38 -6.60
N PHE A 6 -4.28 -3.61 -6.97
CA PHE A 6 -5.50 -4.23 -6.47
C PHE A 6 -5.42 -4.65 -4.99
N GLN A 7 -4.21 -4.86 -4.46
CA GLN A 7 -3.98 -5.27 -3.06
C GLN A 7 -4.86 -6.45 -2.60
N LYS A 8 -5.14 -7.38 -3.51
CA LYS A 8 -5.95 -8.56 -3.20
C LYS A 8 -5.20 -9.40 -2.17
N THR A 9 -5.87 -9.72 -1.05
CA THR A 9 -5.31 -10.38 0.15
C THR A 9 -4.23 -9.61 0.91
N THR A 10 -3.82 -8.43 0.44
CA THR A 10 -2.82 -7.55 1.07
C THR A 10 -3.40 -6.16 1.36
N ASN A 11 -4.71 -6.07 1.70
CA ASN A 11 -5.37 -4.80 1.96
C ASN A 11 -4.67 -3.97 3.07
N TYR A 12 -4.04 -4.62 4.05
CA TYR A 12 -3.23 -3.95 5.08
C TYR A 12 -2.04 -3.14 4.53
N ALA A 13 -1.62 -3.39 3.28
CA ALA A 13 -0.54 -2.70 2.60
C ALA A 13 -1.03 -1.59 1.65
N ASP A 14 -2.34 -1.32 1.61
CA ASP A 14 -2.91 -0.38 0.65
C ASP A 14 -2.54 1.08 0.92
N GLY A 15 -2.41 1.47 2.20
CA GLY A 15 -1.90 2.80 2.61
C GLY A 15 -2.88 3.85 3.15
N PRO A 16 -4.21 3.84 2.86
CA PRO A 16 -5.13 4.81 3.44
C PRO A 16 -5.19 4.75 4.98
N ALA A 17 -4.78 5.84 5.62
CA ALA A 17 -4.78 5.97 7.08
C ALA A 17 -6.21 5.84 7.64
N PHE A 18 -6.32 5.12 8.76
CA PHE A 18 -7.56 4.83 9.49
C PHE A 18 -8.60 4.00 8.73
N VAL A 19 -8.26 3.48 7.55
CA VAL A 19 -9.06 2.48 6.82
C VAL A 19 -8.31 1.16 6.77
N THR A 20 -7.10 1.15 6.21
CA THR A 20 -6.32 -0.08 6.04
C THR A 20 -5.17 -0.22 7.02
N GLN A 21 -4.77 0.89 7.67
CA GLN A 21 -3.70 0.92 8.69
C GLN A 21 -3.75 2.20 9.53
N CYS A 22 -3.05 2.21 10.67
CA CYS A 22 -2.67 3.46 11.34
C CYS A 22 -1.46 4.10 10.62
N PRO A 23 -1.27 5.43 10.75
CA PRO A 23 -0.04 6.09 10.27
C PRO A 23 1.22 5.51 10.91
N ILE A 24 2.28 5.40 10.13
CA ILE A 24 3.60 5.04 10.64
C ILE A 24 4.10 6.21 11.49
N ILE A 25 4.50 5.95 12.72
CA ILE A 25 5.00 6.99 13.62
C ILE A 25 6.44 7.39 13.25
N PRO A 26 6.90 8.59 13.65
CA PRO A 26 8.28 9.00 13.41
C PRO A 26 9.29 7.98 13.95
N TRP A 27 10.40 7.81 13.22
CA TRP A 27 11.53 6.93 13.57
C TRP A 27 11.27 5.42 13.49
N GLU A 28 10.06 5.02 13.13
CA GLU A 28 9.73 3.61 12.87
C GLU A 28 9.67 3.30 11.38
N GLY A 29 9.87 2.02 11.06
CA GLY A 29 9.74 1.49 9.70
C GLY A 29 8.52 0.59 9.56
N PHE A 30 7.95 0.54 8.35
CA PHE A 30 6.91 -0.42 8.01
C PHE A 30 7.16 -0.96 6.60
N LEU A 31 7.17 -2.28 6.46
CA LEU A 31 7.36 -2.94 5.18
C LEU A 31 6.02 -3.17 4.50
N TYR A 32 5.84 -2.54 3.33
CA TYR A 32 4.76 -2.88 2.41
C TYR A 32 5.22 -4.02 1.50
N ASP A 33 4.77 -5.24 1.79
CA ASP A 33 5.09 -6.44 1.01
C ASP A 33 3.84 -7.00 0.33
N PHE A 34 3.79 -6.88 -1.00
CA PHE A 34 2.69 -7.39 -1.82
C PHE A 34 3.17 -7.74 -3.23
N SER A 35 2.41 -8.63 -3.90
CA SER A 35 2.64 -9.00 -5.29
C SER A 35 1.66 -8.29 -6.23
N VAL A 36 2.03 -8.19 -7.51
CA VAL A 36 1.22 -7.51 -8.52
C VAL A 36 0.84 -8.48 -9.66
N PRO A 37 0.07 -9.55 -9.39
CA PRO A 37 -0.31 -10.50 -10.44
C PRO A 37 -1.33 -9.86 -11.37
N GLY A 38 -1.06 -9.91 -12.69
CA GLY A 38 -2.02 -9.50 -13.71
C GLY A 38 -2.25 -7.99 -13.83
N GLN A 39 -1.37 -7.15 -13.28
CA GLN A 39 -1.37 -5.70 -13.55
C GLN A 39 -0.03 -5.25 -14.13
N ALA A 40 -0.09 -4.49 -15.22
CA ALA A 40 1.04 -3.80 -15.83
C ALA A 40 0.54 -2.49 -16.43
N GLY A 41 1.30 -1.41 -16.25
CA GLY A 41 0.88 -0.08 -16.67
C GLY A 41 1.66 1.02 -15.93
N THR A 42 1.20 2.26 -16.07
CA THR A 42 1.74 3.40 -15.34
C THR A 42 0.97 3.60 -14.05
N PHE A 43 1.69 3.61 -12.94
CA PHE A 43 1.15 3.79 -11.58
C PHE A 43 1.95 4.88 -10.85
N TRP A 44 1.52 5.20 -9.64
CA TRP A 44 2.17 6.18 -8.78
C TRP A 44 1.89 5.87 -7.30
N TYR A 45 2.63 6.50 -6.40
CA TYR A 45 2.44 6.38 -4.96
C TYR A 45 2.29 7.78 -4.35
N HIS A 46 1.57 7.87 -3.23
CA HIS A 46 1.42 9.12 -2.48
C HIS A 46 1.17 8.87 -0.99
N SER A 47 1.35 9.92 -0.18
CA SER A 47 0.94 9.94 1.23
C SER A 47 -0.58 10.04 1.38
#